data_AF-A0A6B3ILR1-F1
#
_entry.id   AF-A0A6B3ILR1-F1
#
_cell.length_a   1.000
_cell.length_b   1.000
_cell.length_c   1.000
_cell.angle_alpha   90.00
_cell.angle_beta   90.00
_cell.angle_gamma   90.00
#
_symmetry.space_group_name_H-M   'P 1'
#
loop_
_entity.id
_entity.type
_entity.pdbx_description
1 polymer ?
#
loop_
_entity_poly.entity_id
_entity_poly.type
_entity_poly.pdbx_seq_one_letter_code
_entity_poly.pdbx_strand_id
1 'polypeptide(L)'
;LAPGGADARHLGLDPEQGDDRLAMLDAFETDLHRVFATTGQEPRHPLLRALRPTVRRRALTPEPFLGLIEANRQDQKVRRYATYGELAAYCELSANPVGRLVLALTGTTSPERVRLSDAVCTALQIVEHL
;
A
#
# COMPACT_ATOMS: atom_id res chain seq x y z
N LEU A 1 -7.67 -9.33 -4.01
CA LEU A 1 -9.04 -9.00 -3.56
C LEU A 1 -9.85 -10.28 -3.56
N ALA A 2 -10.62 -10.56 -2.52
CA ALA A 2 -11.30 -11.85 -2.40
C ALA A 2 -12.33 -11.97 -3.54
N PRO A 3 -12.51 -13.16 -4.16
CA PRO A 3 -13.52 -13.33 -5.20
C PRO A 3 -14.92 -13.05 -4.61
N GLY A 4 -15.73 -12.22 -5.27
CA GLY A 4 -17.15 -12.07 -4.90
C GLY A 4 -17.76 -10.65 -4.93
N GLY A 5 -17.09 -9.63 -5.48
CA GLY A 5 -17.67 -8.29 -5.71
C GLY A 5 -18.07 -7.50 -4.44
N ALA A 6 -17.84 -8.06 -3.25
CA ALA A 6 -18.12 -7.39 -1.98
C ALA A 6 -17.23 -6.15 -1.80
N ASP A 7 -15.94 -6.27 -2.15
CA ASP A 7 -14.98 -5.17 -2.06
C ASP A 7 -15.42 -3.97 -2.93
N ALA A 8 -15.86 -4.21 -4.17
CA ALA A 8 -16.35 -3.17 -5.07
C ALA A 8 -17.55 -2.41 -4.47
N ARG A 9 -18.54 -3.13 -3.92
CA ARG A 9 -19.69 -2.51 -3.25
C ARG A 9 -19.30 -1.68 -2.03
N HIS A 10 -18.35 -2.17 -1.23
CA HIS A 10 -17.85 -1.40 -0.09
C HIS A 10 -17.17 -0.10 -0.53
N LEU A 11 -16.39 -0.16 -1.62
CA LEU A 11 -15.72 0.99 -2.21
C LEU A 11 -16.69 1.93 -2.95
N GLY A 12 -17.93 1.49 -3.19
CA GLY A 12 -18.96 2.28 -3.87
C GLY A 12 -18.85 2.28 -5.38
N LEU A 13 -18.23 1.24 -5.93
CA LEU A 13 -18.19 0.97 -7.34
C LEU A 13 -19.43 0.17 -7.76
N ASP A 14 -19.83 0.35 -9.00
CA ASP A 14 -20.88 -0.47 -9.61
C ASP A 14 -20.37 -1.91 -9.80
N PRO A 15 -21.26 -2.93 -9.76
CA PRO A 15 -20.84 -4.32 -9.93
C PRO A 15 -20.06 -4.60 -11.22
N GLU A 16 -20.38 -3.88 -12.30
CA GLU A 16 -19.71 -3.98 -13.60
C GLU A 16 -18.24 -3.51 -13.55
N GLN A 17 -17.91 -2.65 -12.58
CA GLN A 17 -16.54 -2.16 -12.36
C GLN A 17 -15.74 -3.06 -11.40
N GLY A 18 -16.34 -4.10 -10.83
CA GLY A 18 -15.70 -4.95 -9.82
C GLY A 18 -14.48 -5.73 -10.35
N ASP A 19 -14.41 -5.95 -11.66
CA ASP A 19 -13.29 -6.61 -12.34
C ASP A 19 -12.27 -5.61 -12.91
N ASP A 20 -12.58 -4.31 -12.94
CA ASP A 20 -11.62 -3.27 -13.33
C ASP A 20 -10.65 -3.00 -12.17
N ARG A 21 -9.47 -3.60 -12.27
CA ARG A 21 -8.42 -3.49 -11.25
C ARG A 21 -7.97 -2.05 -11.00
N LEU A 22 -7.95 -1.20 -12.02
CA LEU A 22 -7.53 0.19 -11.85
C LEU A 22 -8.61 0.98 -11.13
N ALA A 23 -9.88 0.83 -11.54
CA ALA A 23 -11.01 1.45 -10.84
C ALA A 23 -11.08 1.01 -9.36
N MET A 24 -10.84 -0.28 -9.09
CA MET A 24 -10.76 -0.82 -7.73
C MET A 24 -9.65 -0.16 -6.90
N LEU A 25 -8.45 0.02 -7.48
CA LEU A 25 -7.34 0.69 -6.78
C LEU A 25 -7.61 2.17 -6.52
N ASP A 26 -8.20 2.88 -7.48
CA ASP A 26 -8.53 4.31 -7.33
C ASP A 26 -9.60 4.53 -6.26
N ALA A 27 -10.60 3.65 -6.21
CA ALA A 27 -11.62 3.69 -5.16
C ALA A 27 -11.03 3.31 -3.79
N PHE A 28 -10.12 2.32 -3.76
CA PHE A 28 -9.42 1.93 -2.53
C PHE A 28 -8.50 3.04 -2.00
N GLU A 29 -7.78 3.75 -2.88
CA GLU A 29 -6.96 4.91 -2.50
C GLU A 29 -7.83 6.06 -1.98
N THR A 30 -8.95 6.34 -2.65
CA THR A 30 -9.94 7.33 -2.17
C THR A 30 -10.43 6.99 -0.77
N ASP A 31 -10.72 5.71 -0.51
CA ASP A 31 -11.16 5.25 0.80
C ASP A 31 -10.01 5.26 1.83
N LEU A 32 -8.78 5.01 1.41
CA LEU A 32 -7.58 5.11 2.25
C LEU A 32 -7.39 6.55 2.74
N HIS A 33 -7.60 7.57 1.90
CA HIS A 33 -7.51 8.97 2.33
C HIS A 33 -8.46 9.28 3.51
N ARG A 34 -9.63 8.63 3.58
CA ARG A 34 -10.58 8.77 4.71
C ARG A 34 -10.03 8.21 6.02
N VAL A 35 -9.09 7.26 5.96
CA VAL A 35 -8.39 6.73 7.16
C VAL A 35 -7.61 7.85 7.85
N PHE A 36 -6.92 8.67 7.05
CA PHE A 36 -6.02 9.73 7.52
C PHE A 36 -6.74 11.06 7.74
N ALA A 37 -7.90 11.29 7.12
CA ALA A 37 -8.72 12.48 7.32
C ALA A 37 -9.16 12.67 8.79
N THR A 38 -8.93 13.86 9.35
CA THR A 38 -9.31 14.22 10.73
C THR A 38 -10.80 14.55 10.86
N THR A 39 -11.40 15.03 9.77
CA THR A 39 -12.83 15.35 9.66
C THR A 39 -13.41 14.68 8.41
N GLY A 40 -14.74 14.58 8.33
CA GLY A 40 -15.43 13.99 7.20
C GLY A 40 -15.90 12.55 7.45
N GLN A 41 -16.22 11.87 6.35
CA GLN A 41 -16.79 10.52 6.38
C GLN A 41 -15.73 9.47 6.75
N GLU A 42 -16.15 8.43 7.49
CA GLU A 42 -15.31 7.27 7.76
C GLU A 42 -14.99 6.49 6.47
N PRO A 43 -13.90 5.70 6.46
CA PRO A 43 -13.66 4.72 5.40
C PRO A 43 -14.87 3.79 5.27
N ARG A 44 -15.20 3.40 4.04
CA ARG A 44 -16.32 2.52 3.73
C ARG A 44 -15.90 1.05 3.80
N HIS A 45 -14.68 0.74 3.35
CA HIS A 45 -14.18 -0.61 3.27
C HIS A 45 -13.85 -1.17 4.67
N PRO A 46 -14.35 -2.36 5.06
CA PRO A 46 -14.13 -2.92 6.39
C PRO A 46 -12.66 -2.99 6.82
N LEU A 47 -11.77 -3.38 5.89
CA LEU A 47 -10.33 -3.38 6.11
C LEU A 47 -9.79 -1.99 6.51
N LEU A 48 -10.19 -0.94 5.79
CA LEU A 48 -9.69 0.42 6.01
C LEU A 48 -10.30 1.04 7.28
N ARG A 49 -11.54 0.67 7.62
CA ARG A 49 -12.13 0.98 8.93
C ARG A 49 -11.33 0.36 10.07
N ALA A 50 -10.96 -0.91 9.94
CA ALA A 50 -10.15 -1.62 10.95
C ALA A 50 -8.72 -1.07 11.05
N LEU A 51 -8.17 -0.51 9.96
CA LEU A 51 -6.85 0.12 9.94
C LEU A 51 -6.80 1.43 10.74
N ARG A 52 -7.88 2.22 10.72
CA ARG A 52 -7.93 3.58 11.27
C ARG A 52 -7.49 3.71 12.73
N PRO A 53 -7.92 2.87 13.69
CA PRO A 53 -7.44 2.94 15.07
C PRO A 53 -5.91 2.76 15.20
N THR A 54 -5.32 1.89 14.38
CA THR A 54 -3.87 1.63 14.39
C THR A 54 -3.10 2.81 13.81
N VAL A 55 -3.56 3.38 12.68
CA VAL A 55 -2.99 4.60 12.11
C VAL A 55 -2.95 5.73 13.13
N ARG A 56 -4.05 5.95 13.85
CA ARG A 56 -4.14 6.98 14.89
C ARG A 56 -3.22 6.70 16.08
N ARG A 57 -3.26 5.49 16.62
CA ARG A 57 -2.47 5.10 17.81
C ARG A 57 -0.96 5.14 17.56
N ARG A 58 -0.52 4.85 16.33
CA ARG A 58 0.89 4.77 15.96
C ARG A 58 1.38 5.97 15.15
N ALA A 59 0.55 6.99 14.97
CA ALA A 59 0.83 8.17 14.16
C ALA A 59 1.43 7.81 12.78
N LEU A 60 0.85 6.80 12.13
CA LEU A 60 1.29 6.38 10.80
C LEU A 60 0.93 7.46 9.78
N THR A 61 1.77 7.62 8.76
CA THR A 61 1.56 8.55 7.66
C THR A 61 1.02 7.79 6.42
N PRO A 62 0.35 8.46 5.47
CA PRO A 62 -0.27 7.80 4.32
C PRO A 62 0.72 7.27 3.28
N GLU A 63 1.92 7.88 3.16
CA GLU A 63 2.85 7.66 2.05
C GLU A 63 3.25 6.18 1.87
N PRO A 64 3.55 5.40 2.93
CA PRO A 64 3.88 3.99 2.74
C PRO A 64 2.71 3.18 2.15
N PHE A 65 1.48 3.48 2.52
CA PHE A 65 0.31 2.79 2.00
C PHE A 65 0.06 3.17 0.53
N LEU A 66 0.22 4.45 0.19
CA LEU A 66 0.11 4.94 -1.20
C LEU A 66 1.18 4.31 -2.10
N GLY A 67 2.42 4.17 -1.60
CA GLY A 67 3.49 3.47 -2.32
C GLY A 67 3.11 2.03 -2.68
N LEU A 68 2.46 1.30 -1.76
CA LEU A 68 2.01 -0.07 -2.01
C LEU A 68 0.85 -0.14 -3.04
N ILE A 69 -0.04 0.85 -3.04
CA ILE A 69 -1.09 0.95 -4.06
C ILE A 69 -0.45 1.22 -5.44
N GLU A 70 0.55 2.11 -5.50
CA GLU A 70 1.25 2.41 -6.74
C GLU A 70 2.06 1.22 -7.26
N ALA A 71 2.71 0.46 -6.37
CA ALA A 71 3.35 -0.80 -6.73
C ALA A 71 2.36 -1.76 -7.41
N ASN A 72 1.13 -1.86 -6.90
CA ASN A 72 0.10 -2.68 -7.54
C ASN A 72 -0.30 -2.15 -8.93
N ARG A 73 -0.39 -0.82 -9.11
CA ARG A 73 -0.63 -0.23 -10.44
C ARG A 73 0.51 -0.54 -11.41
N GLN A 74 1.75 -0.55 -10.92
CA GLN A 74 2.93 -0.89 -11.70
C GLN A 74 2.94 -2.36 -12.12
N ASP A 75 2.59 -3.29 -11.21
CA ASP A 75 2.51 -4.74 -11.50
C ASP A 75 1.51 -5.09 -12.61
N GLN A 76 0.49 -4.26 -12.80
CA GLN A 76 -0.47 -4.45 -13.89
C GLN A 76 0.09 -4.08 -15.27
N LYS A 77 1.14 -3.25 -15.32
CA LYS A 77 1.72 -2.70 -16.55
C LYS A 77 3.09 -3.32 -16.87
N VAL A 78 3.91 -3.56 -15.85
CA VAL A 78 5.29 -4.01 -15.98
C VAL A 78 5.38 -5.48 -15.57
N ARG A 79 5.92 -6.31 -16.45
CA ARG A 79 6.13 -7.75 -16.19
C ARG A 79 7.60 -8.15 -16.08
N ARG A 80 8.51 -7.25 -16.43
CA ARG A 80 9.95 -7.48 -16.39
C ARG A 80 10.68 -6.15 -16.28
N TYR A 81 11.74 -6.16 -15.48
CA TYR A 81 12.68 -5.07 -15.35
C TYR A 81 13.94 -5.37 -16.17
N ALA A 82 14.39 -4.40 -16.96
CA ALA A 82 15.55 -4.55 -17.83
C ALA A 82 16.86 -4.37 -17.06
N THR A 83 16.82 -3.57 -16.00
CA THR A 83 17.99 -3.26 -15.18
C THR A 83 17.73 -3.48 -13.70
N TYR A 84 18.81 -3.71 -12.95
CA TYR A 84 18.77 -3.72 -11.49
C TYR A 84 18.20 -2.42 -10.92
N GLY A 85 18.55 -1.27 -11.52
CA GLY A 85 18.07 0.04 -11.07
C GLY A 85 16.56 0.17 -11.17
N GLU A 86 15.94 -0.34 -12.23
CA GLU A 86 14.48 -0.35 -12.37
C GLU A 86 13.80 -1.26 -11.34
N LEU A 87 14.37 -2.45 -11.08
CA LEU A 87 13.86 -3.36 -10.06
C LEU A 87 14.00 -2.74 -8.65
N ALA A 88 15.14 -2.10 -8.36
CA ALA A 88 15.36 -1.40 -7.10
C ALA A 88 14.38 -0.23 -6.91
N ALA A 89 14.13 0.56 -7.95
CA ALA A 89 13.13 1.64 -7.91
C ALA A 89 11.72 1.09 -7.65
N TYR A 90 11.37 -0.05 -8.23
CA TYR A 90 10.12 -0.73 -7.91
C TYR A 90 10.06 -1.17 -6.43
N CYS A 91 11.17 -1.66 -5.85
CA CYS A 91 11.23 -2.03 -4.44
C CYS A 91 10.96 -0.86 -3.49
N GLU A 92 11.26 0.38 -3.91
CA GLU A 92 10.92 1.60 -3.13
C GLU A 92 9.41 1.77 -2.95
N LEU A 93 8.61 1.19 -3.83
CA LEU A 93 7.14 1.19 -3.78
C LEU A 93 6.59 -0.13 -3.20
N SER A 94 7.13 -1.27 -3.61
CA SER A 94 6.55 -2.59 -3.34
C SER A 94 6.99 -3.21 -2.01
N ALA A 95 8.17 -2.86 -1.50
CA ALA A 95 8.77 -3.54 -0.35
C ALA A 95 9.19 -2.59 0.78
N ASN A 96 9.94 -1.53 0.46
CA ASN A 96 10.46 -0.58 1.44
C ASN A 96 9.35 0.04 2.33
N PRO A 97 8.16 0.36 1.79
CA PRO A 97 7.06 0.85 2.61
C PRO A 97 6.65 -0.09 3.75
N VAL A 98 6.73 -1.41 3.56
CA VAL A 98 6.40 -2.39 4.60
C VAL A 98 7.39 -2.27 5.77
N GLY A 99 8.69 -2.21 5.48
CA GLY A 99 9.72 -2.04 6.49
C GLY A 99 9.57 -0.74 7.27
N ARG A 100 9.22 0.36 6.60
CA ARG A 100 8.93 1.66 7.23
C ARG A 100 7.71 1.60 8.14
N LEU A 101 6.64 0.91 7.72
CA LEU A 101 5.46 0.68 8.56
C LEU A 101 5.80 -0.14 9.81
N VAL A 102 6.60 -1.20 9.68
CA VAL A 102 7.04 -2.00 10.83
C VAL A 102 7.81 -1.14 11.83
N LEU A 103 8.77 -0.33 11.38
CA LEU A 103 9.53 0.58 12.26
C LEU A 103 8.62 1.57 13.00
N ALA A 104 7.61 2.12 12.32
CA ALA A 104 6.65 3.02 12.93
C ALA A 104 5.75 2.30 13.96
N LEU A 105 5.31 1.08 13.66
CA LEU A 105 4.50 0.25 14.56
C LEU A 105 5.26 -0.13 15.85
N THR A 106 6.56 -0.39 15.74
CA THR A 106 7.45 -0.72 16.88
C THR A 106 7.95 0.51 17.61
N GLY A 107 7.74 1.71 17.08
CA GLY A 107 8.24 2.96 17.66
C GLY A 107 9.77 3.09 17.58
N THR A 108 10.41 2.44 16.61
CA THR A 108 11.88 2.41 16.45
C THR A 108 12.35 3.18 15.22
N THR A 109 11.60 4.15 14.74
CA THR A 109 11.97 4.92 13.55
C THR A 109 13.16 5.84 13.82
N SER A 110 14.21 5.73 13.01
CA SER A 110 15.30 6.70 12.89
C SER A 110 15.78 6.74 11.43
N PRO A 111 16.43 7.82 10.96
CA PRO A 111 16.95 7.88 9.59
C PRO A 111 17.86 6.69 9.25
N GLU A 112 18.71 6.27 10.19
CA GLU A 112 19.58 5.12 10.03
C GLU A 112 18.79 3.80 9.91
N ARG A 113 17.80 3.59 10.79
CA ARG A 113 16.99 2.36 10.77
C ARG A 113 16.12 2.29 9.52
N VAL A 114 15.62 3.42 9.02
CA VAL A 114 14.91 3.47 7.73
C VAL A 114 15.84 3.03 6.60
N ARG A 115 17.05 3.60 6.50
CA ARG A 115 18.03 3.22 5.47
C ARG A 115 18.37 1.72 5.52
N LEU A 116 18.56 1.16 6.72
CA LEU A 116 18.87 -0.27 6.89
C LEU A 116 17.67 -1.16 6.58
N SER A 117 16.47 -0.75 7.00
CA SER A 117 15.22 -1.46 6.71
C SER A 117 14.95 -1.51 5.21
N ASP A 118 15.09 -0.37 4.52
CA ASP A 118 14.93 -0.28 3.06
C ASP A 118 15.92 -1.20 2.34
N ALA A 119 17.18 -1.28 2.78
CA ALA A 119 18.16 -2.20 2.21
C ALA A 119 17.76 -3.67 2.39
N VAL A 120 17.25 -4.06 3.57
CA VAL A 120 16.77 -5.43 3.83
C VAL A 120 15.51 -5.73 3.00
N CYS A 121 14.53 -4.83 2.97
CA CYS A 121 13.31 -5.00 2.20
C CYS A 121 13.59 -5.12 0.70
N THR A 122 14.46 -4.28 0.17
CA THR A 122 14.90 -4.34 -1.24
C THR A 122 15.58 -5.68 -1.53
N ALA A 123 16.50 -6.13 -0.67
CA ALA A 123 17.19 -7.40 -0.86
C ALA A 123 16.23 -8.60 -0.84
N LEU A 124 15.27 -8.63 0.09
CA LEU A 124 14.25 -9.67 0.15
C LEU A 124 13.39 -9.68 -1.12
N GLN A 125 12.94 -8.51 -1.57
CA GLN A 125 12.11 -8.41 -2.78
C GLN A 125 12.85 -8.86 -4.04
N ILE A 126 14.16 -8.59 -4.14
CA ILE A 126 14.99 -9.07 -5.25
C ILE A 126 15.07 -10.60 -5.25
N VAL A 127 15.23 -11.23 -4.07
CA VAL A 127 15.30 -12.70 -3.97
C VAL A 127 14.00 -13.35 -4.46
N GLU A 128 12.83 -12.77 -4.17
CA GLU A 128 11.55 -13.26 -4.69
C GLU A 128 11.40 -13.11 -6.22
N HIS A 129 12.24 -12.31 -6.88
CA HIS A 129 12.25 -12.11 -8.33
C HIS A 129 13.30 -12.96 -9.09
N LEU A 130 14.14 -13.72 -8.38
CA LEU A 130 15.14 -14.63 -8.96
C LEU A 130 14.53 -16.01 -9.25
#